data_AF-A0A359KMX5-F1
#
_entry.id   AF-A0A359KMX5-F1
#
_cell.length_a   1.000
_cell.length_b   1.000
_cell.length_c   1.000
_cell.angle_alpha   90.00
_cell.angle_beta   90.00
_cell.angle_gamma   90.00
#
_symmetry.space_group_name_H-M   'P 1'
#
loop_
_entity.id
_entity.type
_entity.pdbx_description
1 polymer ?
#
loop_
_entity_poly.entity_id
_entity_poly.type
_entity_poly.pdbx_seq_one_letter_code
_entity_poly.pdbx_strand_id
1 'polypeptide(L)'
;GQLGEVGISAKLETMEVATLLARLKENSSAMDLMGWGWSESDLLFMMTDGDGQFGLYQKYNPDYAKAVVAGRSTSDMDERAAAYLEAMKIVLADCAAVSLWSAVTVWTVRSASIKGVHLGAQGAVTYLDAYQEL
;
A
#
# COMPACT_ATOMS: atom_id res chain seq x y z
N GLY A 1 -7.73 16.78 18.01
CA GLY A 1 -7.35 15.85 16.94
C GLY A 1 -8.08 16.29 15.70
N GLN A 2 -7.45 16.22 14.52
CA GLN A 2 -7.93 16.87 13.29
C GLN A 2 -9.41 16.60 12.96
N LEU A 3 -9.89 15.35 13.14
CA LEU A 3 -11.31 15.01 12.94
C LEU A 3 -12.26 15.72 13.92
N GLY A 4 -11.86 15.87 15.18
CA GLY A 4 -12.66 16.55 16.20
C GLY A 4 -12.79 18.07 15.96
N GLU A 5 -11.80 18.69 15.32
CA GLU A 5 -11.83 20.13 14.96
C GLU A 5 -12.91 20.44 13.93
N VAL A 6 -13.31 19.45 13.13
CA VAL A 6 -14.40 19.54 12.15
C VAL A 6 -15.69 18.87 12.63
N GLY A 7 -15.79 18.54 13.93
CA GLY A 7 -17.00 18.00 14.54
C GLY A 7 -17.22 16.49 14.34
N ILE A 8 -16.21 15.75 13.85
CA ILE A 8 -16.29 14.29 13.70
C ILE A 8 -15.78 13.61 14.99
N SER A 9 -16.66 12.85 15.64
CA SER A 9 -16.30 11.99 16.77
C SER A 9 -15.91 10.60 16.27
N ALA A 10 -14.65 10.21 16.46
CA ALA A 10 -14.13 8.91 16.06
C ALA A 10 -13.74 8.08 17.29
N LYS A 11 -14.17 6.82 17.33
CA LYS A 11 -13.74 5.83 18.33
C LYS A 11 -12.58 5.03 17.75
N LEU A 12 -11.45 5.01 18.46
CA LEU A 12 -10.32 4.15 18.10
C LEU A 12 -10.55 2.74 18.65
N GLU A 13 -10.33 1.75 17.81
CA GLU A 13 -10.35 0.33 18.16
C GLU A 13 -9.06 -0.31 17.66
N THR A 14 -8.32 -0.95 18.56
CA THR A 14 -7.07 -1.64 18.21
C THR A 14 -7.31 -3.14 18.21
N MET A 15 -6.88 -3.80 17.14
CA MET A 15 -6.98 -5.23 16.95
C MET A 15 -5.60 -5.81 16.61
N GLU A 16 -5.44 -7.10 16.84
CA GLU A 16 -4.33 -7.86 16.27
C GLU A 16 -4.49 -7.91 14.73
N VAL A 17 -3.39 -7.94 13.98
CA VAL A 17 -3.41 -7.76 12.51
C VAL A 17 -4.21 -8.84 11.79
N ALA A 18 -4.07 -10.11 12.17
CA ALA A 18 -4.86 -11.18 11.55
C ALA A 18 -6.36 -11.04 11.85
N THR A 19 -6.69 -10.54 13.05
CA THR A 19 -8.08 -10.24 13.43
C THR A 19 -8.66 -9.10 12.59
N LEU A 20 -7.91 -8.00 12.40
CA LEU A 20 -8.30 -6.89 11.52
C LEU A 20 -8.55 -7.38 10.10
N LEU A 21 -7.61 -8.15 9.53
CA LEU A 21 -7.71 -8.68 8.17
C LEU A 21 -8.91 -9.61 7.99
N ALA A 22 -9.18 -10.50 8.97
CA ALA A 22 -10.34 -11.39 8.93
C ALA A 22 -11.69 -10.65 8.96
N ARG A 23 -11.71 -9.49 9.62
CA ARG A 23 -12.89 -8.62 9.78
C ARG A 23 -13.17 -7.73 8.57
N LEU A 24 -12.19 -7.46 7.69
CA LEU A 24 -12.37 -6.54 6.55
C LEU A 24 -13.62 -6.84 5.71
N LYS A 25 -13.90 -8.13 5.46
CA LYS A 25 -15.08 -8.58 4.69
C LYS A 25 -16.43 -8.23 5.33
N GLU A 26 -16.45 -8.01 6.64
CA GLU A 26 -17.66 -7.63 7.36
C GLU A 26 -18.05 -6.17 7.09
N ASN A 27 -17.12 -5.35 6.57
CA ASN A 27 -17.32 -3.94 6.27
C ASN A 27 -17.95 -3.16 7.43
N SER A 28 -17.58 -3.52 8.67
CA SER A 28 -18.15 -2.93 9.89
C SER A 28 -17.37 -1.72 10.41
N SER A 29 -16.16 -1.49 9.91
CA SER A 29 -15.38 -0.27 10.17
C SER A 29 -15.78 0.84 9.21
N ALA A 30 -15.89 2.07 9.71
CA ALA A 30 -16.04 3.25 8.84
C ALA A 30 -14.71 3.73 8.24
N MET A 31 -13.60 3.48 8.95
CA MET A 31 -12.23 3.79 8.53
C MET A 31 -11.30 2.72 9.10
N ASP A 32 -10.39 2.21 8.27
CA ASP A 32 -9.32 1.31 8.68
C ASP A 32 -7.97 1.93 8.34
N LEU A 33 -7.01 1.83 9.27
CA LEU A 33 -5.62 2.23 8.99
C LEU A 33 -4.90 1.04 8.35
N MET A 34 -4.61 1.15 7.07
CA MET A 34 -3.99 0.09 6.27
C MET A 34 -2.69 0.58 5.62
N GLY A 35 -1.80 -0.35 5.29
CA GLY A 35 -0.54 -0.08 4.62
C GLY A 35 -0.15 -1.19 3.65
N TRP A 36 0.49 -0.80 2.55
CA TRP A 36 1.02 -1.71 1.52
C TRP A 36 2.46 -1.31 1.16
N GLY A 37 3.28 -2.28 0.76
CA GLY A 37 4.68 -2.05 0.45
C GLY A 37 5.28 -3.14 -0.44
N TRP A 38 5.06 -3.04 -1.74
CA TRP A 38 5.71 -3.87 -2.76
C TRP A 38 6.21 -3.00 -3.91
N SER A 39 7.27 -3.45 -4.59
CA SER A 39 7.80 -2.81 -5.79
C SER A 39 7.07 -3.26 -7.07
N GLU A 40 5.86 -3.81 -6.93
CA GLU A 40 5.08 -4.36 -8.04
C GLU A 40 4.22 -3.27 -8.68
N SER A 41 4.25 -3.20 -10.01
CA SER A 41 3.43 -2.28 -10.79
C SER A 41 1.93 -2.56 -10.64
N ASP A 42 1.54 -3.82 -10.44
CA ASP A 42 0.14 -4.25 -10.23
C ASP A 42 -0.38 -4.03 -8.80
N LEU A 43 0.32 -3.25 -7.98
CA LEU A 43 -0.06 -2.97 -6.59
C LEU A 43 -1.48 -2.42 -6.46
N LEU A 44 -1.89 -1.52 -7.36
CA LEU A 44 -3.22 -0.93 -7.34
C LEU A 44 -4.32 -1.99 -7.50
N PHE A 45 -4.12 -2.97 -8.39
CA PHE A 45 -5.04 -4.09 -8.53
C PHE A 45 -5.14 -4.86 -7.21
N MET A 46 -4.00 -5.28 -6.66
CA MET A 46 -3.95 -6.07 -5.41
C MET A 46 -4.58 -5.34 -4.22
N MET A 47 -4.42 -4.01 -4.14
CA MET A 47 -5.02 -3.18 -3.08
C MET A 47 -6.54 -3.07 -3.19
N THR A 48 -7.09 -3.22 -4.40
CA THR A 48 -8.49 -2.90 -4.73
C THR A 48 -9.28 -4.08 -5.29
N ASP A 49 -8.71 -5.28 -5.24
CA ASP A 49 -9.33 -6.56 -5.59
C ASP A 49 -9.47 -7.42 -4.33
N GLY A 50 -10.32 -6.98 -3.42
CA GLY A 50 -10.59 -7.64 -2.16
C GLY A 50 -12.08 -7.66 -1.81
N ASP A 51 -12.37 -8.13 -0.60
CA ASP A 51 -13.74 -8.30 -0.11
C ASP A 51 -14.16 -7.28 0.94
N GLY A 52 -13.32 -6.27 1.21
CA GLY A 52 -13.64 -5.23 2.18
C GLY A 52 -12.99 -3.89 1.88
N GLN A 53 -13.67 -2.81 2.29
CA GLN A 53 -13.15 -1.43 2.29
C GLN A 53 -12.60 -0.97 0.93
N PHE A 54 -11.39 -0.39 0.91
CA PHE A 54 -10.69 0.00 -0.32
C PHE A 54 -10.50 -1.17 -1.30
N GLY A 55 -10.46 -2.41 -0.78
CA GLY A 55 -10.49 -3.64 -1.56
C GLY A 55 -11.75 -3.81 -2.43
N LEU A 56 -12.83 -3.08 -2.17
CA LEU A 56 -14.05 -3.13 -2.99
C LEU A 56 -14.08 -2.06 -4.09
N TYR A 57 -13.05 -1.22 -4.20
CA TYR A 57 -13.12 -0.04 -5.06
C TYR A 57 -13.30 -0.38 -6.55
N GLN A 58 -12.71 -1.49 -7.03
CA GLN A 58 -12.97 -1.98 -8.40
C GLN A 58 -14.44 -2.33 -8.64
N LYS A 59 -15.17 -2.79 -7.62
CA LYS A 59 -16.60 -3.12 -7.71
C LYS A 59 -17.48 -1.87 -7.76
N TYR A 60 -16.99 -0.74 -7.23
CA TYR A 60 -17.74 0.52 -7.14
C TYR A 60 -17.42 1.52 -8.26
N ASN A 61 -16.21 1.47 -8.83
CA ASN A 61 -15.80 2.37 -9.90
C ASN A 61 -15.33 1.57 -11.15
N PRO A 62 -16.21 1.40 -12.16
CA PRO A 62 -15.89 0.67 -13.39
C PRO A 62 -14.77 1.30 -14.23
N ASP A 63 -14.64 2.63 -14.22
CA ASP A 63 -13.60 3.32 -14.98
C ASP A 63 -12.22 3.06 -14.36
N TYR A 64 -12.14 3.10 -13.02
CA TYR A 64 -10.96 2.66 -12.29
C TYR A 64 -10.64 1.19 -12.59
N ALA A 65 -11.63 0.29 -12.50
CA ALA A 65 -11.43 -1.13 -12.78
C ALA A 65 -10.89 -1.36 -14.20
N LYS A 66 -11.42 -0.64 -15.20
CA LYS A 66 -10.94 -0.69 -16.58
C LYS A 66 -9.48 -0.23 -16.70
N ALA A 67 -9.10 0.87 -16.04
CA ALA A 67 -7.74 1.39 -16.08
C ALA A 67 -6.73 0.40 -15.46
N VAL A 68 -7.06 -0.16 -14.30
CA VAL A 68 -6.21 -1.16 -13.64
C VAL A 68 -6.11 -2.46 -14.45
N VAL A 69 -7.22 -2.93 -15.04
CA VAL A 69 -7.21 -4.11 -15.93
C VAL A 69 -6.37 -3.85 -17.18
N ALA A 70 -6.40 -2.64 -17.75
CA ALA A 70 -5.55 -2.29 -18.89
C ALA A 70 -4.06 -2.34 -18.51
N GLY A 71 -3.68 -1.76 -17.36
CA GLY A 71 -2.29 -1.74 -16.88
C GLY A 71 -1.71 -3.14 -16.68
N ARG A 72 -2.48 -4.05 -16.08
CA ARG A 72 -2.03 -5.44 -15.84
C ARG A 72 -2.01 -6.32 -17.08
N SER A 73 -2.79 -5.99 -18.11
CA SER A 73 -2.94 -6.81 -19.32
C SER A 73 -1.93 -6.47 -20.42
N THR A 74 -1.25 -5.32 -20.35
CA THR A 74 -0.22 -4.93 -21.32
C THR A 74 1.18 -5.31 -20.85
N SER A 75 2.05 -5.67 -21.79
CA SER A 75 3.49 -5.84 -21.56
C SER A 75 4.31 -4.61 -21.94
N ASP A 76 3.70 -3.61 -22.57
CA ASP A 76 4.36 -2.34 -22.86
C ASP A 76 4.40 -1.46 -21.59
N MET A 77 5.57 -0.92 -21.28
CA MET A 77 5.78 -0.19 -20.02
C MET A 77 5.18 1.21 -20.03
N ASP A 78 5.13 1.88 -21.18
CA ASP A 78 4.56 3.22 -21.29
C ASP A 78 3.03 3.15 -21.25
N GLU A 79 2.44 2.15 -21.93
CA GLU A 79 1.00 1.86 -21.83
C GLU A 79 0.61 1.49 -20.39
N ARG A 80 1.41 0.64 -19.73
CA ARG A 80 1.19 0.25 -18.33
C ARG A 80 1.22 1.46 -17.41
N ALA A 81 2.24 2.32 -17.54
CA ALA A 81 2.38 3.52 -16.72
C ALA A 81 1.22 4.50 -16.94
N ALA A 82 0.80 4.71 -18.20
CA ALA A 82 -0.33 5.56 -18.53
C ALA A 82 -1.64 5.05 -17.91
N ALA A 83 -1.89 3.73 -17.99
CA ALA A 83 -3.08 3.11 -17.42
C ALA A 83 -3.14 3.24 -15.88
N TYR A 84 -2.03 2.97 -15.18
CA TYR A 84 -2.01 3.14 -13.73
C TYR A 84 -2.03 4.60 -13.29
N LEU A 85 -1.46 5.53 -14.06
CA LEU A 85 -1.60 6.96 -13.80
C LEU A 85 -3.07 7.38 -13.86
N GLU A 86 -3.83 6.87 -14.84
CA GLU A 86 -5.26 7.15 -14.92
C GLU A 86 -6.03 6.58 -13.72
N ALA A 87 -5.73 5.33 -13.33
CA ALA A 87 -6.31 4.73 -12.14
C ALA A 87 -6.04 5.57 -10.87
N MET A 88 -4.81 6.07 -10.70
CA MET A 88 -4.44 6.94 -9.57
C MET A 88 -5.19 8.27 -9.57
N LYS A 89 -5.41 8.88 -10.74
CA LYS A 89 -6.21 10.12 -10.85
C LYS A 89 -7.66 9.90 -10.43
N ILE A 90 -8.24 8.76 -10.79
CA ILE A 90 -9.63 8.41 -10.42
C ILE A 90 -9.74 8.24 -8.90
N VAL A 91 -8.84 7.46 -8.28
CA VAL A 91 -8.77 7.30 -6.81
C VAL A 91 -8.65 8.66 -6.10
N LEU A 92 -7.80 9.54 -6.63
CA LEU A 92 -7.58 10.88 -6.07
C LEU A 92 -8.81 11.78 -6.21
N ALA A 93 -9.47 11.77 -7.37
CA ALA A 93 -10.66 12.57 -7.64
C ALA A 93 -11.84 12.15 -6.74
N ASP A 94 -11.98 10.85 -6.49
CA ASP A 94 -13.02 10.29 -5.63
C ASP A 94 -12.69 10.41 -4.14
N CYS A 95 -11.45 10.80 -3.78
CA CYS A 95 -10.94 10.72 -2.41
C CYS A 95 -11.15 9.33 -1.78
N ALA A 96 -10.98 8.26 -2.58
CA ALA A 96 -11.33 6.89 -2.18
C ALA A 96 -10.46 6.34 -1.04
N ALA A 97 -9.28 6.94 -0.80
CA ALA A 97 -8.44 6.69 0.35
C ALA A 97 -7.70 7.98 0.75
N VAL A 98 -7.39 8.12 2.04
CA VAL A 98 -6.55 9.22 2.55
C VAL A 98 -5.11 8.73 2.64
N SER A 99 -4.26 9.15 1.70
CA SER A 99 -2.83 8.84 1.73
C SER A 99 -2.14 9.60 2.86
N LEU A 100 -1.49 8.89 3.77
CA LEU A 100 -0.86 9.48 4.97
C LEU A 100 0.65 9.69 4.80
N TRP A 101 1.40 8.64 4.47
CA TRP A 101 2.84 8.73 4.23
C TRP A 101 3.34 7.56 3.36
N SER A 102 4.53 7.72 2.77
CA SER A 102 5.31 6.61 2.21
C SER A 102 6.51 6.38 3.14
N ALA A 103 6.66 5.15 3.64
CA ALA A 103 7.67 4.83 4.63
C ALA A 103 9.07 4.75 4.01
N VAL A 104 10.04 5.43 4.61
CA VAL A 104 11.46 5.19 4.32
C VAL A 104 11.96 4.09 5.24
N THR A 105 12.33 2.95 4.66
CA THR A 105 12.89 1.84 5.42
C THR A 105 14.32 2.16 5.83
N VAL A 106 14.57 2.17 7.13
CA VAL A 106 15.89 2.43 7.71
C VAL A 106 16.33 1.20 8.49
N TRP A 107 17.55 0.74 8.20
CA TRP A 107 18.21 -0.34 8.92
C TRP A 107 19.52 0.14 9.51
N THR A 108 19.86 -0.41 10.67
CA THR A 108 21.13 -0.16 11.34
C THR A 108 21.87 -1.46 11.53
N VAL A 109 23.19 -1.40 11.40
CA VAL A 109 24.09 -2.50 11.75
C VAL A 109 24.69 -2.23 13.13
N ARG A 110 24.95 -3.30 13.88
CA ARG A 110 25.47 -3.20 15.26
C ARG A 110 26.80 -2.45 15.35
N SER A 111 27.66 -2.56 14.33
CA SER A 111 29.01 -2.01 14.31
C SER A 111 29.37 -1.50 12.93
N ALA A 112 30.20 -0.45 12.87
CA ALA A 112 30.79 0.05 11.63
C ALA A 112 31.72 -0.97 10.95
N SER A 113 32.20 -1.99 11.68
CA SER A 113 33.00 -3.10 11.13
C SER A 113 32.15 -4.10 10.32
N ILE A 114 30.83 -4.05 10.41
CA ILE A 114 29.94 -4.88 9.59
C ILE A 114 29.79 -4.20 8.23
N LYS A 115 30.27 -4.87 7.18
CA LYS A 115 30.24 -4.41 5.78
C LYS A 115 29.43 -5.38 4.92
N GLY A 116 29.14 -5.00 3.68
CA GLY A 116 28.45 -5.85 2.70
C GLY A 116 26.97 -6.13 3.01
N VAL A 117 26.35 -5.37 3.91
CA VAL A 117 24.90 -5.41 4.12
C VAL A 117 24.24 -4.55 3.06
N HIS A 118 23.31 -5.13 2.31
CA HIS A 118 22.61 -4.42 1.24
C HIS A 118 21.11 -4.32 1.53
N LEU A 119 20.52 -3.20 1.11
CA LEU A 119 19.07 -2.99 1.10
C LEU A 119 18.58 -3.16 -0.33
N GLY A 120 17.67 -4.12 -0.54
CA GLY A 120 16.98 -4.29 -1.81
C GLY A 120 16.00 -3.16 -2.07
N ALA A 121 15.50 -3.08 -3.32
CA ALA A 121 14.52 -2.06 -3.74
C ALA A 121 13.22 -2.03 -2.91
N GLN A 122 12.92 -3.12 -2.19
CA GLN A 122 11.75 -3.26 -1.31
C GLN A 122 12.06 -2.93 0.16
N GLY A 123 13.28 -2.46 0.47
CA GLY A 123 13.73 -2.22 1.84
C GLY A 123 14.10 -3.49 2.62
N ALA A 124 14.06 -4.66 1.98
CA ALA A 124 14.51 -5.92 2.56
C ALA A 124 16.04 -5.94 2.71
N VAL A 125 16.52 -6.37 3.88
CA VAL A 125 17.96 -6.55 4.11
C VAL A 125 18.39 -7.88 3.54
N THR A 126 19.49 -7.86 2.79
CA THR A 126 20.23 -9.08 2.45
C THR A 126 21.59 -9.08 3.15
N TYR A 127 21.96 -10.26 3.64
CA TYR A 127 23.22 -10.53 4.34
C TYR A 127 24.14 -11.44 3.54
N LEU A 128 23.82 -11.71 2.26
CA LEU A 128 24.58 -12.65 1.43
C LEU A 128 26.06 -12.26 1.28
N ASP A 129 26.33 -10.97 1.20
CA ASP A 129 27.67 -10.41 1.09
C ASP A 129 28.19 -9.83 2.42
N ALA A 130 27.45 -10.03 3.52
CA ALA A 130 27.77 -9.41 4.79
C ALA A 130 29.00 -10.07 5.44
N TYR A 131 29.93 -9.24 5.90
CA TYR A 131 31.12 -9.69 6.62
C TYR A 131 31.51 -8.71 7.72
N GLN A 132 32.34 -9.16 8.65
CA GLN A 132 32.93 -8.33 9.70
C GLN A 132 34.42 -8.14 9.42
N GLU A 133 34.86 -6.89 9.32
CA GLU A 133 36.28 -6.54 9.28
C GLU A 133 36.93 -6.82 10.64
N LEU A 134 38.11 -7.43 10.59
CA LEU A 134 38.97 -7.73 11.75
C LEU A 134 39.82 -6.52 12.13
#